data_AF-A0A9W8HU24-F1
#
_entry.id   AF-A0A9W8HU24-F1
#
_cell.length_a   1.000
_cell.length_b   1.000
_cell.length_c   1.000
_cell.angle_alpha   90.00
_cell.angle_beta   90.00
_cell.angle_gamma   90.00
#
_symmetry.space_group_name_H-M   'P 1'
#
loop_
_entity.id
_entity.type
_entity.pdbx_description
1 polymer ?
#
loop_
_entity_poly.entity_id
_entity_poly.type
_entity_poly.pdbx_seq_one_letter_code
_entity_poly.pdbx_strand_id
1 'polypeptide(L)'
;SYGIYIKGYMKALAGKLKEEDPERVPAFMKEAQDLVKKVLANFKDYEFYTGESMNPDGMVALLNYREDGITPFFTFFRDGLKETKV
;
A
#
# COMPACT_ATOMS: atom_id res chain seq x y z
N SER A 1 -1.34 -15.26 3.27
CA SER A 1 0.01 -14.65 3.35
C SER A 1 -0.04 -13.24 2.78
N TYR A 2 0.90 -12.37 3.15
CA TYR A 2 0.94 -10.99 2.65
C TYR A 2 0.90 -10.89 1.11
N GLY A 3 1.61 -11.80 0.41
CA GLY A 3 1.61 -11.85 -1.05
C GLY A 3 0.24 -12.14 -1.69
N ILE A 4 -0.65 -12.87 -1.02
CA ILE A 4 -2.03 -13.07 -1.50
C ILE A 4 -2.86 -11.82 -1.23
N TYR A 5 -2.76 -11.29 0.00
CA TYR A 5 -3.45 -10.06 0.42
C TYR A 5 -3.16 -8.89 -0.52
N ILE A 6 -1.88 -8.58 -0.76
CA ILE A 6 -1.48 -7.38 -1.49
C ILE A 6 -1.92 -7.43 -2.97
N LYS A 7 -1.96 -8.63 -3.56
CA LYS A 7 -2.52 -8.84 -4.91
C LYS A 7 -4.02 -8.57 -4.94
N GLY A 8 -4.75 -9.01 -3.92
CA GLY A 8 -6.18 -8.73 -3.76
C GLY A 8 -6.45 -7.24 -3.60
N TYR A 9 -5.72 -6.59 -2.69
CA TYR A 9 -5.81 -5.15 -2.44
C TYR A 9 -5.51 -4.32 -3.70
N MET A 10 -4.42 -4.62 -4.42
CA MET A 10 -4.08 -3.94 -5.68
C MET A 10 -5.19 -4.08 -6.73
N LYS A 11 -5.80 -5.26 -6.85
CA LYS A 11 -6.91 -5.49 -7.80
C LYS A 11 -8.15 -4.68 -7.42
N ALA A 12 -8.48 -4.64 -6.13
CA ALA A 12 -9.61 -3.84 -5.63
C ALA A 12 -9.38 -2.35 -5.88
N LEU A 13 -8.17 -1.86 -5.60
CA LEU A 13 -7.81 -0.46 -5.81
C LEU A 13 -7.78 -0.08 -7.29
N ALA A 14 -7.21 -0.92 -8.15
CA ALA A 14 -7.27 -0.73 -9.60
C ALA A 14 -8.71 -0.75 -10.13
N GLY A 15 -9.61 -1.53 -9.51
CA GLY A 15 -11.05 -1.50 -9.80
C GLY A 15 -11.67 -0.13 -9.52
N LYS A 16 -11.40 0.44 -8.35
CA LYS A 16 -11.86 1.80 -7.99
C LYS A 16 -11.26 2.87 -8.90
N LEU A 17 -9.97 2.80 -9.17
CA LEU A 17 -9.31 3.74 -10.09
C LEU A 17 -9.92 3.68 -11.49
N LYS A 18 -10.32 2.50 -11.99
CA LYS A 18 -11.02 2.43 -13.29
C LYS A 18 -12.35 3.15 -13.33
N GLU A 19 -13.00 3.35 -12.19
CA GLU A 19 -14.28 4.06 -12.10
C GLU A 19 -14.07 5.57 -11.91
N GLU A 20 -13.03 5.97 -11.15
CA GLU A 20 -12.79 7.37 -10.76
C GLU A 20 -11.76 8.09 -11.64
N ASP A 21 -10.65 7.42 -11.99
CA ASP A 21 -9.54 7.95 -12.79
C ASP A 21 -8.88 6.83 -13.63
N PRO A 22 -9.49 6.44 -14.76
CA PRO A 22 -9.02 5.32 -15.58
C PRO A 22 -7.60 5.51 -16.11
N GLU A 23 -7.17 6.76 -16.31
CA GLU A 23 -5.85 7.09 -16.84
C GLU A 23 -4.72 6.84 -15.82
N ARG A 24 -5.04 6.86 -14.52
CA ARG A 24 -4.10 6.55 -13.44
C ARG A 24 -3.78 5.07 -13.32
N VAL A 25 -4.67 4.19 -13.77
CA VAL A 25 -4.58 2.72 -13.59
C VAL A 25 -3.23 2.13 -14.08
N PRO A 26 -2.72 2.46 -15.28
CA PRO A 26 -1.46 1.88 -15.77
C PRO A 26 -0.26 2.30 -14.92
N ALA A 27 -0.21 3.57 -14.53
CA ALA A 27 0.86 4.11 -13.70
C ALA A 27 0.82 3.51 -12.29
N PHE A 28 -0.37 3.41 -11.68
CA PHE A 28 -0.57 2.74 -10.39
C PHE A 28 -0.08 1.30 -10.43
N MET A 29 -0.49 0.50 -11.43
CA MET A 29 -0.12 -0.91 -11.50
C MET A 29 1.40 -1.12 -11.60
N LYS A 30 2.10 -0.24 -12.33
CA LYS A 30 3.57 -0.27 -12.45
C LYS A 30 4.24 0.09 -11.12
N GLU A 31 3.90 1.25 -10.55
CA GLU A 31 4.50 1.76 -9.31
C GLU A 31 4.22 0.84 -8.12
N ALA A 32 2.98 0.35 -8.01
CA ALA A 32 2.59 -0.59 -6.96
C ALA A 32 3.35 -1.91 -7.09
N GLN A 33 3.54 -2.44 -8.31
CA GLN A 33 4.30 -3.66 -8.51
C GLN A 33 5.77 -3.51 -8.05
N ASP A 34 6.39 -2.36 -8.33
CA ASP A 34 7.77 -2.10 -7.93
C ASP A 34 7.90 -1.93 -6.40
N LEU A 35 6.96 -1.23 -5.77
CA LEU A 35 6.89 -1.14 -4.30
C LEU A 35 6.70 -2.51 -3.66
N VAL A 36 5.77 -3.33 -4.16
CA VAL A 36 5.47 -4.65 -3.61
C VAL A 36 6.68 -5.58 -3.73
N LYS A 37 7.44 -5.53 -4.82
CA LYS A 37 8.71 -6.27 -4.95
C LYS A 37 9.69 -5.86 -3.84
N LYS A 38 9.87 -4.55 -3.60
CA LYS A 38 10.75 -4.04 -2.53
C LYS A 38 10.32 -4.52 -1.15
N VAL A 39 9.02 -4.49 -0.86
CA VAL A 39 8.47 -4.94 0.42
C VAL A 39 8.66 -6.44 0.60
N LEU A 40 8.41 -7.25 -0.43
CA LEU A 40 8.60 -8.70 -0.35
C LEU A 40 10.07 -9.10 -0.21
N ALA A 41 10.99 -8.38 -0.86
CA ALA A 41 12.43 -8.63 -0.74
C ALA A 41 12.95 -8.35 0.67
N ASN A 42 12.38 -7.36 1.37
CA ASN A 42 12.78 -6.93 2.71
C ASN A 42 11.68 -7.20 3.73
N PHE A 43 10.89 -8.26 3.54
CA PHE A 43 9.64 -8.49 4.28
C PHE A 43 9.81 -8.50 5.81
N LYS A 44 10.98 -8.91 6.29
CA LYS A 44 11.30 -8.98 7.73
C LYS A 44 11.59 -7.61 8.35
N ASP A 45 11.92 -6.61 7.54
CA ASP A 45 12.27 -5.26 8.00
C ASP A 45 11.02 -4.38 8.14
N TYR A 46 9.90 -4.81 7.54
CA TYR A 46 8.63 -4.10 7.62
C TYR A 46 7.77 -4.65 8.75
N GLU A 47 7.16 -3.74 9.48
CA GLU A 47 6.01 -4.04 10.33
C GLU A 47 4.71 -3.64 9.60
N PHE A 48 3.68 -4.47 9.77
CA PHE A 48 2.42 -4.37 9.01
C PHE A 48 1.28 -4.00 9.95
N TYR A 49 0.61 -2.88 9.67
CA TYR A 49 -0.46 -2.34 10.51
C TYR A 49 -1.78 -2.25 9.75
N THR A 50 -2.89 -2.53 10.44
CA THR A 50 -4.26 -2.30 9.95
C THR A 50 -4.85 -1.06 10.61
N GLY A 51 -5.80 -0.42 9.93
CA GLY A 51 -6.56 0.69 10.52
C GLY A 51 -7.53 0.22 11.60
N GLU A 52 -8.18 1.17 12.28
CA GLU A 52 -9.09 0.92 13.42
C GLU A 52 -10.23 -0.06 13.09
N SER A 53 -10.72 -0.06 11.86
CA SER A 53 -11.78 -0.98 11.41
C SER A 53 -11.31 -2.43 11.29
N MET A 54 -10.00 -2.68 11.38
CA MET A 54 -9.35 -3.98 11.20
C MET A 54 -9.79 -4.72 9.92
N ASN A 55 -10.21 -3.98 8.89
CA ASN A 55 -10.68 -4.56 7.64
C ASN A 55 -9.53 -5.33 6.96
N PRO A 56 -9.62 -6.66 6.80
CA PRO A 56 -8.56 -7.47 6.19
C PRO A 56 -8.38 -7.19 4.69
N ASP A 57 -9.38 -6.60 4.04
CA ASP A 57 -9.34 -6.18 2.64
C ASP A 57 -8.92 -4.70 2.48
N GLY A 58 -8.73 -4.00 3.61
CA GLY A 58 -8.30 -2.61 3.65
C GLY A 58 -6.82 -2.42 3.36
N MET A 59 -6.37 -1.17 3.35
CA MET A 59 -4.94 -0.86 3.20
C MET A 59 -4.16 -1.24 4.46
N VAL A 60 -3.03 -1.92 4.26
CA VAL A 60 -2.03 -2.16 5.31
C VAL A 60 -0.99 -1.04 5.25
N ALA A 61 -0.77 -0.38 6.39
CA ALA A 61 0.29 0.61 6.55
C ALA A 61 1.61 -0.11 6.81
N LEU A 62 2.65 0.31 6.10
CA LEU A 62 3.98 -0.32 6.15
C LEU A 62 4.91 0.57 6.97
N LEU A 63 5.25 0.13 8.17
CA LEU A 63 6.26 0.79 9.00
C LEU A 63 7.64 0.24 8.65
N ASN A 64 8.61 1.14 8.48
CA ASN A 64 10.02 0.81 8.41
C ASN A 64 10.83 1.97 9.03
N TYR A 65 12.13 1.76 9.19
CA TYR A 65 13.06 2.74 9.72
C TYR A 65 13.93 3.29 8.60
N ARG A 66 14.31 4.57 8.70
CA ARG A 66 15.29 5.18 7.78
C ARG A 66 16.65 4.49 7.92
N GLU A 67 17.60 4.87 7.08
CA GLU A 67 18.97 4.32 7.13
C GLU A 67 19.66 4.50 8.49
N ASP A 68 19.19 5.46 9.31
CA ASP A 68 19.64 5.65 10.69
C ASP A 68 19.17 4.57 11.67
N GLY A 69 18.25 3.69 11.26
CA GLY A 69 17.71 2.59 12.05
C GLY A 69 16.81 3.00 13.22
N ILE A 70 16.55 4.31 13.41
CA ILE A 70 15.84 4.83 14.58
C ILE A 70 14.67 5.73 14.22
N THR A 71 14.67 6.33 13.03
CA THR A 71 13.59 7.21 12.61
C THR A 71 12.52 6.41 11.88
N PRO A 72 11.33 6.19 12.49
CA PRO A 72 10.25 5.45 11.85
C PRO A 72 9.60 6.27 10.74
N PHE A 73 9.12 5.59 9.70
CA PHE A 73 8.23 6.17 8.70
C PHE A 73 7.20 5.14 8.25
N PHE A 74 6.01 5.65 7.90
CA PHE A 74 4.97 4.83 7.29
C PHE A 74 4.92 5.07 5.78
N THR A 75 4.75 3.99 5.03
CA THR A 75 4.43 4.02 3.61
C THR A 75 2.97 3.67 3.42
N PHE A 76 2.26 4.48 2.64
CA PHE A 76 0.86 4.29 2.27
C PHE A 76 0.71 4.33 0.75
N PHE A 77 -0.29 3.63 0.22
CA PHE A 77 -0.69 3.77 -1.17
C PHE A 77 -1.51 5.05 -1.33
N ARG A 78 -0.93 6.06 -1.97
CA ARG A 78 -1.61 7.34 -2.24
C ARG A 78 -2.96 7.15 -2.91
N ASP A 79 -3.03 6.29 -3.92
CA ASP A 79 -4.27 6.05 -4.66
C ASP A 79 -5.36 5.40 -3.78
N GLY A 80 -4.98 4.78 -2.67
CA GLY A 80 -5.90 4.19 -1.69
C GLY A 80 -6.39 5.17 -0.61
N LEU A 81 -5.98 6.45 -0.68
CA LEU A 81 -6.31 7.49 0.28
C LEU A 81 -7.15 8.59 -0.36
N LYS A 82 -8.03 9.19 0.44
CA LYS A 82 -8.80 10.37 0.07
C LYS A 82 -8.43 11.54 0.99
N GLU A 83 -7.95 12.63 0.40
CA GLU A 83 -7.65 13.84 1.14
C GLU A 83 -8.95 14.49 1.66
N THR A 84 -8.94 14.93 2.92
CA THR A 84 -10.04 15.67 3.54
C THR A 84 -9.47 16.85 4.30
N LYS A 85 -9.93 18.06 4.00
CA LYS A 85 -9.62 19.26 4.77
C LYS A 85 -10.65 19.41 5.88
N VAL A 86 -10.17 19.61 7.11
CA VAL A 86 -10.98 19.90 8.31
C VAL A 86 -10.96 21.39 8.59
#